data_AF-A0A662UV69-F1
#
_entry.id   AF-A0A662UV69-F1
#
_cell.length_a   1.000
_cell.length_b   1.000
_cell.length_c   1.000
_cell.angle_alpha   90.00
_cell.angle_beta   90.00
_cell.angle_gamma   90.00
#
_symmetry.space_group_name_H-M   'P 1'
#
loop_
_entity.id
_entity.type
_entity.pdbx_description
1 polymer ?
#
loop_
_entity_poly.entity_id
_entity_poly.type
_entity_poly.pdbx_seq_one_letter_code
_entity_poly.pdbx_strand_id
1 'polypeptide(L)'
;MVWEHVHKYTLITYGLILLIIIMLVYVFHVTGYDQRPEYFEWTILYFGSAIIQAYAAIIAVPFTIWVIYMQSRYGYILVRLFLNRVIYPFTILGVITIVTAITMSLEKTIYAYHAFMIELSVALLFLPPIIHYIRDLMTMSPENVVRTPHKASGTVEEFIAASLHVLRLVMVEAYPEEKAINNILKMIYENTRDVEKLKLYPDTYHKIRDLLKTIVYEGTYLPDIYLLKGLMKNFMIWLVRNRKERITRSFIRYYRAISLRYMEERLPSEGIEDLFIEPVIDTLKALKAKRNILGYALDQLIALLHKIKRAGTIGDITSLEMCHIINIVEKHVSGLETLMEYEKLRRLINEIRGEFLCVY
;
A
#
# COMPACT_ATOMS: atom_id res chain seq x y z
N MET A 1 -14.33 -2.73 18.62
CA MET A 1 -14.77 -4.15 18.49
C MET A 1 -13.65 -5.14 18.24
N VAL A 2 -12.82 -5.06 17.17
CA VAL A 2 -11.74 -6.07 16.95
C VAL A 2 -10.64 -6.00 18.03
N TRP A 3 -10.25 -4.80 18.47
CA TRP A 3 -9.23 -4.60 19.51
C TRP A 3 -9.65 -5.09 20.90
N GLU A 4 -10.91 -4.93 21.29
CA GLU A 4 -11.43 -5.43 22.58
C GLU A 4 -11.50 -6.96 22.61
N HIS A 5 -11.77 -7.60 21.47
CA HIS A 5 -11.74 -9.05 21.37
C HIS A 5 -10.32 -9.60 21.50
N VAL A 6 -9.35 -9.01 20.81
CA VAL A 6 -7.94 -9.44 20.89
C VAL A 6 -7.42 -9.32 22.33
N HIS A 7 -7.71 -8.23 23.04
CA HIS A 7 -7.30 -8.08 24.44
C HIS A 7 -7.97 -9.10 25.36
N LYS A 8 -9.27 -9.37 25.20
CA LYS A 8 -9.96 -10.41 25.98
C LYS A 8 -9.34 -11.78 25.76
N TYR A 9 -9.07 -12.17 24.51
CA TYR A 9 -8.43 -13.46 24.24
C TYR A 9 -7.03 -13.53 24.83
N THR A 10 -6.18 -12.51 24.66
CA THR A 10 -4.83 -12.51 25.26
C THR A 10 -4.88 -12.62 26.78
N LEU A 11 -5.82 -11.94 27.44
CA LEU A 11 -5.96 -11.96 28.90
C LEU A 11 -6.45 -13.32 29.40
N ILE A 12 -7.35 -13.98 28.64
CA ILE A 12 -7.75 -15.37 28.89
C ILE A 12 -6.55 -16.30 28.73
N THR A 13 -5.73 -16.15 27.67
CA THR A 13 -4.55 -17.01 27.46
C THR A 13 -3.55 -16.87 28.60
N TYR A 14 -3.24 -15.64 29.04
CA TYR A 14 -2.35 -15.42 30.19
C TYR A 14 -2.94 -15.93 31.51
N GLY A 15 -4.26 -15.79 31.71
CA GLY A 15 -4.95 -16.36 32.86
C GLY A 15 -4.88 -17.89 32.91
N LEU A 16 -5.03 -18.54 31.75
CA LEU A 16 -4.86 -20.00 31.63
C LEU A 16 -3.40 -20.42 31.86
N ILE A 17 -2.42 -19.70 31.31
CA ILE A 17 -1.00 -19.96 31.56
C ILE A 17 -0.67 -19.86 33.05
N LEU A 18 -1.14 -18.80 33.72
CA LEU A 18 -0.96 -18.62 35.16
C LEU A 18 -1.59 -19.78 35.95
N LEU A 19 -2.82 -20.18 35.59
CA LEU A 19 -3.51 -21.29 36.24
C LEU A 19 -2.77 -22.61 36.07
N ILE A 20 -2.22 -22.88 34.88
CA ILE A 20 -1.39 -24.06 34.62
C ILE A 20 -0.13 -24.04 35.49
N ILE A 21 0.56 -22.89 35.58
CA ILE A 21 1.76 -22.75 36.42
C ILE A 21 1.42 -23.00 37.90
N ILE A 22 0.33 -22.40 38.41
CA ILE A 22 -0.12 -22.59 39.79
C ILE A 22 -0.48 -24.05 40.05
N MET A 23 -1.19 -24.70 39.13
CA MET A 23 -1.55 -26.12 39.22
C MET A 23 -0.30 -26.99 39.27
N LEU A 24 0.70 -26.72 38.43
CA LEU A 24 1.97 -27.46 38.42
C LEU A 24 2.75 -27.29 39.73
N VAL A 25 2.85 -26.08 40.25
CA VAL A 25 3.46 -25.82 41.58
C VAL A 25 2.75 -26.62 42.66
N TYR A 26 1.42 -26.62 42.67
CA TYR A 26 0.62 -27.37 43.64
C TYR A 26 0.85 -28.88 43.54
N VAL A 27 0.86 -29.42 42.32
CA VAL A 27 1.11 -30.86 42.08
C VAL A 27 2.51 -31.24 42.56
N PHE A 28 3.54 -30.47 42.22
CA PHE A 28 4.92 -30.75 42.66
C PHE A 28 5.08 -30.66 44.18
N HIS A 29 4.34 -29.76 44.84
CA HIS A 29 4.33 -29.65 46.29
C HIS A 29 3.63 -30.84 46.97
N VAL A 30 2.44 -31.24 46.50
CA VAL A 30 1.69 -32.38 47.05
C VAL A 30 2.44 -33.70 46.87
N THR A 31 3.18 -33.83 45.79
CA THR A 31 4.01 -35.03 45.49
C THR A 31 5.39 -35.00 46.15
N GLY A 32 5.80 -33.86 46.75
CA GLY A 32 7.09 -33.68 47.40
C GLY A 32 8.29 -33.63 46.45
N TYR A 33 8.06 -33.41 45.15
CA TYR A 33 9.13 -33.28 44.16
C TYR A 33 9.90 -31.96 44.31
N ASP A 34 9.25 -30.90 44.77
CA ASP A 34 9.86 -29.59 45.03
C ASP A 34 11.04 -29.64 46.02
N GLN A 35 11.05 -30.62 46.93
CA GLN A 35 12.09 -30.82 47.95
C GLN A 35 13.26 -31.67 47.47
N ARG A 36 13.22 -32.22 46.24
CA ARG A 36 14.22 -33.16 45.71
C ARG A 36 14.83 -32.63 44.41
N PRO A 37 15.85 -31.75 44.50
CA PRO A 37 16.44 -31.08 43.33
C PRO A 37 17.09 -32.03 42.31
N GLU A 38 17.51 -33.23 42.74
CA GLU A 38 18.13 -34.26 41.90
C GLU A 38 17.25 -34.68 40.70
N TYR A 39 15.92 -34.62 40.83
CA TYR A 39 15.01 -34.94 39.72
C TYR A 39 14.96 -33.87 38.63
N PHE A 40 15.47 -32.67 38.90
CA PHE A 40 15.43 -31.54 37.97
C PHE A 40 16.76 -31.32 37.25
N GLU A 41 17.87 -31.92 37.69
CA GLU A 41 19.21 -31.75 37.09
C GLU A 41 19.20 -32.05 35.58
N TRP A 42 18.82 -33.27 35.20
CA TRP A 42 18.72 -33.66 33.79
C TRP A 42 17.56 -32.99 33.08
N THR A 43 16.46 -32.78 33.80
CA THR A 43 15.23 -32.22 33.24
C THR A 43 15.47 -30.81 32.72
N ILE A 44 16.19 -29.95 33.45
CA ILE A 44 16.52 -28.57 33.03
C ILE A 44 17.41 -28.59 31.79
N LEU A 45 18.43 -29.45 31.74
CA LEU A 45 19.32 -29.56 30.58
C LEU A 45 18.57 -29.91 29.30
N TYR A 46 17.75 -30.97 29.33
CA TYR A 46 17.01 -31.41 28.16
C TYR A 46 15.89 -30.43 27.80
N PHE A 47 15.19 -29.92 28.80
CA PHE A 47 14.08 -28.98 28.61
C PHE A 47 14.55 -27.64 28.04
N GLY A 48 15.59 -27.04 28.61
CA GLY A 48 16.12 -25.78 28.12
C GLY A 48 16.69 -25.87 26.71
N SER A 49 17.37 -26.98 26.39
CA SER A 49 17.84 -27.24 25.01
C SER A 49 16.66 -27.33 24.04
N ALA A 50 15.60 -28.04 24.43
CA ALA A 50 14.39 -28.17 23.63
C ALA A 50 13.65 -26.83 23.46
N ILE A 51 13.59 -25.99 24.50
CA ILE A 51 12.96 -24.65 24.44
C ILE A 51 13.68 -23.78 23.40
N ILE A 52 15.01 -23.67 23.48
CA ILE A 52 15.77 -22.83 22.55
C ILE A 52 15.53 -23.29 21.10
N GLN A 53 15.59 -24.61 20.86
CA GLN A 53 15.36 -25.18 19.53
C GLN A 53 13.92 -24.93 19.04
N ALA A 54 12.93 -25.13 19.91
CA ALA A 54 11.52 -24.90 19.57
C ALA A 54 11.26 -23.42 19.22
N TYR A 55 11.78 -22.49 20.02
CA TYR A 55 11.64 -21.05 19.75
C TYR A 55 12.38 -20.63 18.48
N ALA A 56 13.60 -21.15 18.25
CA ALA A 56 14.32 -20.91 17.01
C ALA A 56 13.52 -21.41 15.79
N ALA A 57 12.92 -22.60 15.87
CA ALA A 57 12.09 -23.14 14.79
C ALA A 57 10.80 -22.33 14.56
N ILE A 58 10.09 -21.98 15.65
CA ILE A 58 8.87 -21.16 15.61
C ILE A 58 9.14 -19.80 14.96
N ILE A 59 10.31 -19.21 15.18
CA ILE A 59 10.66 -17.91 14.60
C ILE A 59 11.18 -18.07 13.16
N ALA A 60 12.15 -18.96 12.95
CA ALA A 60 12.86 -19.07 11.69
C ALA A 60 11.96 -19.54 10.54
N VAL A 61 11.16 -20.59 10.74
CA VAL A 61 10.35 -21.18 9.65
C VAL A 61 9.34 -20.18 9.08
N PRO A 62 8.45 -19.57 9.88
CA PRO A 62 7.49 -18.59 9.37
C PRO A 62 8.17 -17.35 8.81
N PHE A 63 9.29 -16.91 9.43
CA PHE A 63 10.03 -15.76 8.94
C PHE A 63 10.65 -16.01 7.56
N THR A 64 11.25 -17.18 7.34
CA THR A 64 11.79 -17.56 6.03
C THR A 64 10.68 -17.62 4.97
N ILE A 65 9.54 -18.23 5.28
CA ILE A 65 8.37 -18.26 4.38
C ILE A 65 7.92 -16.84 4.04
N TRP A 66 7.80 -15.97 5.05
CA TRP A 66 7.39 -14.59 4.87
C TRP A 66 8.38 -13.78 4.03
N VAL A 67 9.69 -13.92 4.27
CA VAL A 67 10.72 -13.24 3.48
C VAL A 67 10.65 -13.68 2.03
N ILE A 68 10.56 -14.98 1.75
CA ILE A 68 10.45 -15.50 0.38
C ILE A 68 9.21 -14.92 -0.30
N TYR A 69 8.06 -14.97 0.37
CA TYR A 69 6.81 -14.44 -0.14
C TYR A 69 6.86 -12.93 -0.41
N MET A 70 7.40 -12.14 0.52
CA MET A 70 7.51 -10.69 0.35
C MET A 70 8.53 -10.32 -0.74
N GLN A 71 9.64 -11.06 -0.85
CA GLN A 71 10.63 -10.86 -1.91
C GLN A 71 10.05 -11.21 -3.28
N SER A 72 9.31 -12.32 -3.40
CA SER A 72 8.70 -12.72 -4.67
C SER A 72 7.58 -11.77 -5.08
N ARG A 73 6.77 -11.29 -4.13
CA ARG A 73 5.61 -10.43 -4.41
C ARG A 73 5.98 -8.96 -4.58
N TYR A 74 6.81 -8.42 -3.69
CA TYR A 74 7.10 -6.98 -3.61
C TYR A 74 8.53 -6.58 -4.00
N GLY A 75 9.46 -7.54 -4.02
CA GLY A 75 10.86 -7.33 -4.35
C GLY A 75 11.74 -7.07 -3.13
N TYR A 76 13.04 -7.32 -3.31
CA TYR A 76 14.05 -7.29 -2.23
C TYR A 76 14.15 -5.94 -1.48
N ILE A 77 14.03 -4.82 -2.20
CA ILE A 77 14.20 -3.47 -1.64
C ILE A 77 13.14 -3.19 -0.57
N LEU A 78 11.89 -3.61 -0.81
CA LEU A 78 10.81 -3.43 0.15
C LEU A 78 11.05 -4.25 1.41
N VAL A 79 11.49 -5.50 1.30
CA VAL A 79 11.78 -6.37 2.46
C VAL A 79 12.85 -5.77 3.38
N ARG A 80 13.85 -5.07 2.82
CA ARG A 80 14.88 -4.40 3.62
C ARG A 80 14.30 -3.35 4.58
N LEU A 81 13.24 -2.64 4.18
CA LEU A 81 12.58 -1.65 5.03
C LEU A 81 11.84 -2.28 6.22
N PHE A 82 11.56 -3.58 6.17
CA PHE A 82 10.90 -4.30 7.26
C PHE A 82 11.88 -4.93 8.26
N LEU A 83 13.19 -4.93 8.00
CA LEU A 83 14.20 -5.55 8.87
C LEU A 83 14.10 -5.08 10.33
N ASN A 84 13.80 -3.80 10.57
CA ASN A 84 13.65 -3.26 11.92
C ASN A 84 12.49 -3.89 12.69
N ARG A 85 11.44 -4.34 12.00
CA ARG A 85 10.31 -5.03 12.64
C ARG A 85 10.71 -6.45 13.06
N VAL A 86 11.60 -7.08 12.29
CA VAL A 86 12.06 -8.47 12.48
C VAL A 86 12.89 -8.64 13.75
N ILE A 87 13.51 -7.57 14.26
CA ILE A 87 14.36 -7.62 15.46
C ILE A 87 13.60 -8.15 16.70
N TYR A 88 12.29 -7.87 16.81
CA TYR A 88 11.52 -8.19 18.02
C TYR A 88 11.50 -9.69 18.37
N PRO A 89 11.12 -10.63 17.48
CA PRO A 89 11.24 -12.07 17.75
C PRO A 89 12.66 -12.51 18.15
N PHE A 90 13.69 -11.97 17.49
CA PHE A 90 15.08 -12.30 17.81
C PHE A 90 15.50 -11.79 19.19
N THR A 91 14.99 -10.63 19.64
CA THR A 91 15.24 -10.16 21.01
C THR A 91 14.62 -11.07 22.05
N ILE A 92 13.41 -11.60 21.81
CA ILE A 92 12.78 -12.57 22.72
C ILE A 92 13.58 -13.88 22.77
N LEU A 93 14.01 -14.40 21.62
CA LEU A 93 14.89 -15.57 21.57
C LEU A 93 16.18 -15.35 22.37
N GLY A 94 16.78 -14.15 22.26
CA GLY A 94 17.95 -13.76 23.04
C GLY A 94 17.68 -13.79 24.55
N VAL A 95 16.56 -13.21 25.01
CA VAL A 95 16.14 -13.25 26.42
C VAL A 95 15.94 -14.69 26.90
N ILE A 96 15.24 -15.53 26.13
CA ILE A 96 15.03 -16.94 26.47
C ILE A 96 16.37 -17.67 26.57
N THR A 97 17.28 -17.45 25.62
CA THR A 97 18.62 -18.07 25.63
C THR A 97 19.42 -17.69 26.87
N ILE A 98 19.35 -16.42 27.31
CA ILE A 98 20.01 -15.95 28.54
C ILE A 98 19.38 -16.63 29.77
N VAL A 99 18.04 -16.68 29.86
CA VAL A 99 17.34 -17.33 30.98
C VAL A 99 17.66 -18.82 31.03
N THR A 100 17.64 -19.51 29.89
CA THR A 100 18.01 -20.93 29.79
C THR A 100 19.46 -21.16 30.19
N ALA A 101 20.41 -20.31 29.77
CA ALA A 101 21.81 -20.45 30.18
C ALA A 101 21.97 -20.28 31.71
N ILE A 102 21.28 -19.32 32.32
CA ILE A 102 21.30 -19.09 33.77
C ILE A 102 20.68 -20.30 34.50
N THR A 103 19.53 -20.76 34.06
CA THR A 103 18.81 -21.87 34.71
C THR A 103 19.54 -23.21 34.58
N MET A 104 20.15 -23.49 33.42
CA MET A 104 21.05 -24.64 33.24
C MET A 104 22.27 -24.56 34.17
N SER A 105 22.87 -23.38 34.39
CA SER A 105 24.01 -23.25 35.30
C SER A 105 23.66 -23.53 36.78
N LEU A 106 22.38 -23.53 37.13
CA LEU A 106 21.86 -23.83 38.46
C LEU A 106 21.46 -25.31 38.64
N GLU A 107 21.67 -26.17 37.64
CA GLU A 107 21.22 -27.58 37.60
C GLU A 107 21.60 -28.41 38.84
N LYS A 108 22.82 -28.22 39.35
CA LYS A 108 23.42 -29.01 40.45
C LYS A 108 23.26 -28.34 41.80
N THR A 109 22.45 -27.29 41.87
CA THR A 109 22.24 -26.50 43.09
C THR A 109 20.91 -26.84 43.74
N ILE A 110 20.76 -26.43 45.01
CA ILE A 110 19.50 -26.55 45.75
C ILE A 110 18.36 -25.78 45.06
N TYR A 111 18.69 -24.84 44.17
CA TYR A 111 17.72 -24.03 43.42
C TYR A 111 17.21 -24.67 42.13
N ALA A 112 17.58 -25.91 41.80
CA ALA A 112 17.22 -26.57 40.53
C ALA A 112 15.69 -26.55 40.27
N TYR A 113 14.86 -26.88 41.27
CA TYR A 113 13.40 -26.80 41.14
C TYR A 113 12.92 -25.39 40.77
N HIS A 114 13.42 -24.37 41.46
CA HIS A 114 13.03 -22.98 41.18
C HIS A 114 13.52 -22.52 39.80
N ALA A 115 14.73 -22.93 39.41
CA ALA A 115 15.28 -22.64 38.09
C ALA A 115 14.42 -23.27 36.98
N PHE A 116 14.00 -24.52 37.14
CA PHE A 116 13.08 -25.20 36.22
C PHE A 116 11.73 -24.48 36.10
N MET A 117 11.13 -24.09 37.24
CA MET A 117 9.84 -23.38 37.23
C MET A 117 9.94 -21.99 36.61
N ILE A 118 11.06 -21.28 36.79
CA ILE A 118 11.33 -20.00 36.12
C ILE A 118 11.45 -20.22 34.62
N GLU A 119 12.24 -21.20 34.18
CA GLU A 119 12.41 -21.50 32.75
C GLU A 119 11.08 -21.86 32.09
N LEU A 120 10.28 -22.74 32.71
CA LEU A 120 8.95 -23.10 32.24
C LEU A 120 8.03 -21.86 32.15
N SER A 121 8.04 -21.01 33.18
CA SER A 121 7.20 -19.81 33.22
C SER A 121 7.58 -18.83 32.11
N VAL A 122 8.88 -18.55 31.94
CA VAL A 122 9.41 -17.68 30.88
C VAL A 122 9.07 -18.24 29.50
N ALA A 123 9.27 -19.55 29.29
CA ALA A 123 8.96 -20.22 28.04
C ALA A 123 7.46 -20.20 27.70
N LEU A 124 6.55 -20.21 28.68
CA LEU A 124 5.11 -20.10 28.42
C LEU A 124 4.66 -18.65 28.21
N LEU A 125 5.21 -17.69 28.97
CA LEU A 125 4.82 -16.28 28.91
C LEU A 125 5.20 -15.62 27.59
N PHE A 126 6.34 -15.99 26.99
CA PHE A 126 6.79 -15.41 25.72
C PHE A 126 6.18 -16.06 24.46
N LEU A 127 5.44 -17.15 24.62
CA LEU A 127 4.86 -17.89 23.50
C LEU A 127 3.68 -17.15 22.85
N PRO A 128 2.67 -16.65 23.59
CA PRO A 128 1.58 -15.85 23.02
C PRO A 128 2.02 -14.62 22.20
N PRO A 129 2.94 -13.75 22.68
CA PRO A 129 3.33 -12.56 21.91
C PRO A 129 4.09 -12.92 20.63
N ILE A 130 4.90 -13.98 20.63
CA ILE A 130 5.59 -14.46 19.43
C ILE A 130 4.59 -15.01 18.41
N ILE A 131 3.66 -15.86 18.83
CA ILE A 131 2.65 -16.42 17.92
C ILE A 131 1.78 -15.32 17.34
N HIS A 132 1.34 -14.36 18.15
CA HIS A 132 0.56 -13.23 17.65
C HIS A 132 1.37 -12.40 16.64
N TYR A 133 2.64 -12.11 16.95
CA TYR A 133 3.50 -11.37 16.04
C TYR A 133 3.69 -12.09 14.70
N ILE A 134 3.98 -13.39 14.73
CA ILE A 134 4.17 -14.22 13.53
C ILE A 134 2.89 -14.27 12.71
N ARG A 135 1.74 -14.45 13.36
CA ARG A 135 0.44 -14.43 12.69
C ARG A 135 0.23 -13.10 11.97
N ASP A 136 0.43 -11.98 12.66
CA ASP A 136 0.26 -10.64 12.06
C ASP A 136 1.20 -10.41 10.88
N LEU A 137 2.43 -10.94 10.97
CA LEU A 137 3.42 -10.86 9.91
C LEU A 137 2.98 -11.69 8.68
N MET A 138 2.50 -12.92 8.90
CA MET A 138 2.07 -13.82 7.82
C MET A 138 0.73 -13.40 7.18
N THR A 139 -0.18 -12.78 7.94
CA THR A 139 -1.49 -12.32 7.44
C THR A 139 -1.49 -10.85 7.05
N MET A 140 -0.32 -10.30 6.71
CA MET A 140 -0.17 -8.88 6.43
C MET A 140 -0.83 -8.51 5.10
N SER A 141 -1.95 -7.80 5.16
CA SER A 141 -2.62 -7.27 3.97
C SER A 141 -1.77 -6.22 3.25
N PRO A 142 -1.95 -6.00 1.93
CA PRO A 142 -1.21 -4.98 1.20
C PRO A 142 -1.34 -3.57 1.78
N GLU A 143 -2.50 -3.24 2.36
CA GLU A 143 -2.69 -1.99 3.07
C GLU A 143 -1.79 -1.89 4.31
N ASN A 144 -1.72 -2.96 5.11
CA ASN A 144 -0.84 -3.03 6.27
C ASN A 144 0.63 -3.04 5.87
N VAL A 145 0.96 -3.62 4.71
CA VAL A 145 2.26 -3.44 4.04
C VAL A 145 2.48 -1.95 3.92
N VAL A 146 1.72 -1.18 3.12
CA VAL A 146 1.96 0.26 2.90
C VAL A 146 2.01 1.11 4.18
N ARG A 147 1.14 0.86 5.16
CA ARG A 147 1.20 1.51 6.49
C ARG A 147 2.54 1.28 7.19
N THR A 148 3.23 0.20 6.86
CA THR A 148 4.54 -0.14 7.41
C THR A 148 5.71 0.53 6.66
N PRO A 149 5.84 0.64 5.30
CA PRO A 149 6.71 1.66 4.74
C PRO A 149 6.45 3.05 5.28
N HIS A 150 5.21 3.48 5.54
CA HIS A 150 5.01 4.83 6.09
C HIS A 150 5.74 5.06 7.41
N LYS A 151 5.77 4.05 8.29
CA LYS A 151 6.49 4.11 9.57
C LYS A 151 7.99 3.87 9.44
N ALA A 152 8.41 3.13 8.42
CA ALA A 152 9.81 2.70 8.23
C ALA A 152 10.62 3.60 7.29
N SER A 153 9.97 4.33 6.38
CA SER A 153 10.60 5.22 5.42
C SER A 153 11.23 6.40 6.13
N GLY A 154 12.46 6.75 5.76
CA GLY A 154 13.14 7.92 6.31
C GLY A 154 12.57 9.24 5.77
N THR A 155 11.91 9.21 4.62
CA THR A 155 11.36 10.39 3.92
C THR A 155 9.99 10.12 3.31
N VAL A 156 9.17 11.17 3.16
CA VAL A 156 7.84 11.08 2.53
C VAL A 156 7.97 10.68 1.05
N GLU A 157 9.03 11.10 0.38
CA GLU A 157 9.29 10.80 -1.02
C GLU A 157 9.60 9.32 -1.25
N GLU A 158 10.38 8.71 -0.36
CA GLU A 158 10.64 7.27 -0.35
C GLU A 158 9.35 6.48 -0.11
N PHE A 159 8.53 6.93 0.85
CA PHE A 159 7.21 6.36 1.08
C PHE A 159 6.31 6.39 -0.16
N ILE A 160 6.21 7.53 -0.84
CA ILE A 160 5.39 7.68 -2.05
C ILE A 160 5.86 6.72 -3.15
N ALA A 161 7.16 6.66 -3.42
CA ALA A 161 7.72 5.79 -4.46
C ALA A 161 7.46 4.30 -4.15
N ALA A 162 7.72 3.89 -2.90
CA ALA A 162 7.46 2.52 -2.44
C ALA A 162 5.97 2.16 -2.53
N SER A 163 5.08 3.08 -2.12
CA SER A 163 3.64 2.86 -2.12
C SER A 163 3.07 2.77 -3.53
N LEU A 164 3.55 3.58 -4.48
CA LEU A 164 3.18 3.49 -5.89
C LEU A 164 3.59 2.13 -6.48
N HIS A 165 4.77 1.61 -6.11
CA HIS A 165 5.22 0.29 -6.54
C HIS A 165 4.34 -0.83 -5.96
N VAL A 166 4.00 -0.77 -4.67
CA VAL A 166 3.09 -1.74 -4.04
C VAL A 166 1.70 -1.68 -4.68
N LEU A 167 1.15 -0.47 -4.87
CA LEU A 167 -0.17 -0.29 -5.50
C LEU A 167 -0.20 -0.93 -6.88
N ARG A 168 0.83 -0.68 -7.70
CA ARG A 168 0.94 -1.31 -9.01
C ARG A 168 0.87 -2.84 -8.93
N LEU A 169 1.65 -3.44 -8.03
CA LEU A 169 1.69 -4.90 -7.89
C LEU A 169 0.35 -5.48 -7.49
N VAL A 170 -0.33 -4.83 -6.53
CA VAL A 170 -1.68 -5.24 -6.07
C VAL A 170 -2.69 -5.16 -7.21
N MET A 171 -2.58 -4.18 -8.11
CA MET A 171 -3.49 -4.02 -9.25
C MET A 171 -3.33 -5.09 -10.34
N VAL A 172 -2.16 -5.73 -10.47
CA VAL A 172 -1.89 -6.77 -11.48
C VAL A 172 -2.28 -8.17 -10.98
N GLU A 173 -2.65 -8.29 -9.71
CA GLU A 173 -3.05 -9.57 -9.14
C GLU A 173 -4.35 -10.08 -9.78
N ALA A 174 -4.47 -11.41 -9.85
CA ALA A 174 -5.63 -12.06 -10.46
C ALA A 174 -6.96 -11.69 -9.76
N TYR A 175 -6.92 -11.37 -8.47
CA TYR A 175 -8.07 -10.97 -7.66
C TYR A 175 -7.71 -9.77 -6.76
N PRO A 176 -7.75 -8.55 -7.29
CA PRO A 176 -7.37 -7.38 -6.54
C PRO A 176 -8.42 -7.03 -5.48
N GLU A 177 -7.99 -6.79 -4.24
CA GLU A 177 -8.87 -6.25 -3.19
C GLU A 177 -9.11 -4.75 -3.43
N GLU A 178 -10.27 -4.39 -3.96
CA GLU A 178 -10.64 -2.99 -4.29
C GLU A 178 -10.45 -2.03 -3.11
N LYS A 179 -10.87 -2.47 -1.92
CA LYS A 179 -10.73 -1.69 -0.68
C LYS A 179 -9.26 -1.40 -0.36
N ALA A 180 -8.38 -2.37 -0.57
CA ALA A 180 -6.95 -2.20 -0.34
C ALA A 180 -6.34 -1.22 -1.37
N ILE A 181 -6.71 -1.34 -2.65
CA ILE A 181 -6.29 -0.42 -3.72
C ILE A 181 -6.67 1.03 -3.37
N ASN A 182 -7.95 1.26 -3.04
CA ASN A 182 -8.43 2.61 -2.75
C ASN A 182 -7.84 3.18 -1.45
N ASN A 183 -7.63 2.35 -0.42
CA ASN A 183 -6.96 2.78 0.80
C ASN A 183 -5.49 3.15 0.56
N ILE A 184 -4.77 2.35 -0.24
CA ILE A 184 -3.38 2.66 -0.62
C ILE A 184 -3.33 3.94 -1.45
N LEU A 185 -4.20 4.08 -2.45
CA LEU A 185 -4.29 5.28 -3.27
C LEU A 185 -4.60 6.52 -2.42
N LYS A 186 -5.51 6.40 -1.46
CA LYS A 186 -5.83 7.47 -0.50
C LYS A 186 -4.62 7.88 0.33
N MET A 187 -3.85 6.92 0.87
CA MET A 187 -2.62 7.21 1.61
C MET A 187 -1.60 7.95 0.74
N ILE A 188 -1.44 7.56 -0.52
CA ILE A 188 -0.54 8.26 -1.47
C ILE A 188 -1.06 9.67 -1.75
N TYR A 189 -2.36 9.81 -2.01
CA TYR A 189 -3.00 11.10 -2.27
C TYR A 189 -2.82 12.08 -1.11
N GLU A 190 -3.07 11.64 0.13
CA GLU A 190 -2.91 12.46 1.33
C GLU A 190 -1.45 12.94 1.50
N ASN A 191 -0.49 12.06 1.25
CA ASN A 191 0.95 12.39 1.34
C ASN A 191 1.46 13.21 0.15
N THR A 192 0.66 13.39 -0.91
CA THR A 192 1.01 14.22 -2.08
C THR A 192 0.25 15.55 -2.10
N ARG A 193 -0.52 15.91 -1.06
CA ARG A 193 -1.23 17.21 -1.02
C ARG A 193 -0.29 18.40 -1.12
N ASP A 194 0.85 18.35 -0.43
CA ASP A 194 1.87 19.40 -0.42
C ASP A 194 3.03 19.08 -1.39
N VAL A 195 2.71 18.52 -2.57
CA VAL A 195 3.70 18.03 -3.55
C VAL A 195 4.74 19.08 -3.98
N GLU A 196 4.41 20.36 -3.84
CA GLU A 196 5.29 21.49 -4.18
C GLU A 196 6.51 21.58 -3.26
N LYS A 197 6.38 21.09 -2.02
CA LYS A 197 7.48 21.06 -1.03
C LYS A 197 8.33 19.80 -1.14
N LEU A 198 7.83 18.78 -1.84
CA LEU A 198 8.46 17.47 -1.94
C LEU A 198 9.56 17.45 -3.01
N LYS A 199 10.69 16.82 -2.69
CA LYS A 199 11.79 16.59 -3.64
C LYS A 199 11.69 15.19 -4.22
N LEU A 200 10.63 14.94 -5.00
CA LEU A 200 10.41 13.62 -5.60
C LEU A 200 11.57 13.23 -6.54
N TYR A 201 12.05 12.01 -6.36
CA TYR A 201 13.16 11.46 -7.12
C TYR A 201 12.73 11.07 -8.54
N PRO A 202 13.68 10.94 -9.49
CA PRO A 202 13.39 10.37 -10.81
C PRO A 202 12.71 9.00 -10.76
N ASP A 203 12.97 8.19 -9.73
CA ASP A 203 12.30 6.90 -9.56
C ASP A 203 10.79 7.05 -9.34
N THR A 204 10.35 8.04 -8.54
CA THR A 204 8.92 8.32 -8.32
C THR A 204 8.19 8.56 -9.64
N TYR A 205 8.83 9.23 -10.60
CA TYR A 205 8.31 9.40 -11.96
C TYR A 205 8.07 8.05 -12.66
N HIS A 206 9.06 7.16 -12.61
CA HIS A 206 8.93 5.85 -13.25
C HIS A 206 7.82 5.03 -12.57
N LYS A 207 7.75 5.04 -11.25
CA LYS A 207 6.71 4.32 -10.49
C LYS A 207 5.30 4.80 -10.80
N ILE A 208 5.06 6.11 -10.85
CA ILE A 208 3.73 6.60 -11.25
C ILE A 208 3.44 6.27 -12.72
N ARG A 209 4.40 6.45 -13.63
CA ARG A 209 4.19 6.12 -15.04
C ARG A 209 3.80 4.65 -15.22
N ASP A 210 4.49 3.76 -14.49
CA ASP A 210 4.24 2.32 -14.57
C ASP A 210 2.89 1.97 -13.93
N LEU A 211 2.47 2.64 -12.85
CA LEU A 211 1.11 2.55 -12.32
C LEU A 211 0.06 2.98 -13.35
N LEU A 212 0.23 4.13 -14.01
CA LEU A 212 -0.69 4.64 -15.03
C LEU A 212 -0.82 3.67 -16.21
N LYS A 213 0.30 3.07 -16.65
CA LYS A 213 0.28 2.01 -17.67
C LYS A 213 -0.49 0.79 -17.19
N THR A 214 -0.26 0.39 -15.95
CA THR A 214 -0.93 -0.76 -15.34
C THR A 214 -2.44 -0.55 -15.32
N ILE A 215 -2.92 0.62 -14.88
CA ILE A 215 -4.35 0.99 -14.91
C ILE A 215 -4.95 0.86 -16.33
N VAL A 216 -4.20 1.23 -17.36
CA VAL A 216 -4.70 1.24 -18.75
C VAL A 216 -4.68 -0.15 -19.39
N TYR A 217 -3.62 -0.95 -19.18
CA TYR A 217 -3.36 -2.16 -19.97
C TYR A 217 -3.48 -3.47 -19.18
N GLU A 218 -3.26 -3.45 -17.88
CA GLU A 218 -3.11 -4.66 -17.05
C GLU A 218 -4.15 -4.74 -15.93
N GLY A 219 -4.76 -3.61 -15.55
CA GLY A 219 -5.69 -3.52 -14.44
C GLY A 219 -7.02 -4.18 -14.76
N THR A 220 -7.39 -5.17 -13.94
CA THR A 220 -8.74 -5.77 -13.93
C THR A 220 -9.76 -4.91 -13.18
N TYR A 221 -9.28 -3.97 -12.37
CA TYR A 221 -10.08 -3.04 -11.58
C TYR A 221 -9.65 -1.59 -11.82
N LEU A 222 -10.63 -0.68 -11.88
CA LEU A 222 -10.40 0.75 -11.96
C LEU A 222 -10.46 1.41 -10.58
N PRO A 223 -9.38 2.07 -10.12
CA PRO A 223 -9.38 2.81 -8.87
C PRO A 223 -10.47 3.88 -8.77
N ASP A 224 -10.76 4.32 -7.55
CA ASP A 224 -11.67 5.43 -7.30
C ASP A 224 -11.28 6.69 -8.11
N ILE A 225 -12.23 7.22 -8.87
CA ILE A 225 -12.02 8.31 -9.82
C ILE A 225 -11.62 9.61 -9.10
N TYR A 226 -12.19 9.89 -7.92
CA TYR A 226 -11.90 11.11 -7.17
C TYR A 226 -10.50 11.09 -6.59
N LEU A 227 -10.07 9.93 -6.05
CA LEU A 227 -8.71 9.75 -5.56
C LEU A 227 -7.69 9.85 -6.71
N LEU A 228 -8.00 9.25 -7.87
CA LEU A 228 -7.12 9.27 -9.02
C LEU A 228 -7.01 10.68 -9.63
N LYS A 229 -8.14 11.39 -9.79
CA LYS A 229 -8.20 12.82 -10.17
C LYS A 229 -7.31 13.68 -9.29
N GLY A 230 -7.45 13.55 -7.97
CA GLY A 230 -6.65 14.29 -6.99
C GLY A 230 -5.15 13.99 -7.12
N LEU A 231 -4.79 12.71 -7.24
CA LEU A 231 -3.40 12.29 -7.44
C LEU A 231 -2.81 12.84 -8.74
N MET A 232 -3.54 12.70 -9.86
CA MET A 232 -3.12 13.16 -11.18
C MET A 232 -2.89 14.68 -11.20
N LYS A 233 -3.76 15.44 -10.54
CA LYS A 233 -3.61 16.89 -10.35
C LYS A 233 -2.34 17.23 -9.57
N ASN A 234 -2.11 16.60 -8.43
CA ASN A 234 -0.90 16.82 -7.62
C ASN A 234 0.37 16.55 -8.45
N PHE A 235 0.43 15.43 -9.17
CA PHE A 235 1.58 15.12 -10.01
C PHE A 235 1.75 16.08 -11.19
N MET A 236 0.65 16.57 -11.79
CA MET A 236 0.74 17.58 -12.84
C MET A 236 1.33 18.90 -12.31
N ILE A 237 0.90 19.34 -11.12
CA ILE A 237 1.47 20.53 -10.44
C ILE A 237 2.98 20.37 -10.27
N TRP A 238 3.40 19.23 -9.73
CA TRP A 238 4.81 18.92 -9.52
C TRP A 238 5.62 18.94 -10.82
N LEU A 239 5.12 18.33 -11.90
CA LEU A 239 5.82 18.27 -13.19
C LEU A 239 6.01 19.64 -13.81
N VAL A 240 4.99 20.49 -13.77
CA VAL A 240 5.02 21.84 -14.33
C VAL A 240 6.02 22.71 -13.57
N ARG A 241 6.00 22.68 -12.24
CA ARG A 241 6.90 23.47 -11.41
C ARG A 241 8.36 23.07 -11.55
N ASN A 242 8.65 21.77 -11.71
CA ASN A 242 10.00 21.27 -11.95
C ASN A 242 10.49 21.47 -13.40
N ARG A 243 9.71 22.16 -14.24
CA ARG A 243 10.06 22.54 -15.63
C ARG A 243 10.49 21.37 -16.51
N LYS A 244 10.00 20.15 -16.26
CA LYS A 244 10.36 18.95 -17.03
C LYS A 244 9.42 18.74 -18.23
N GLU A 245 9.46 19.64 -19.21
CA GLU A 245 8.48 19.71 -20.31
C GLU A 245 8.28 18.40 -21.06
N ARG A 246 9.38 17.70 -21.40
CA ARG A 246 9.31 16.40 -22.10
C ARG A 246 8.55 15.34 -21.30
N ILE A 247 8.75 15.34 -19.98
CA ILE A 247 8.07 14.42 -19.07
C ILE A 247 6.60 14.83 -18.94
N THR A 248 6.31 16.12 -18.73
CA THR A 248 4.94 16.65 -18.68
C THR A 248 4.12 16.23 -19.90
N ARG A 249 4.66 16.39 -21.11
CA ARG A 249 4.01 15.92 -22.35
C ARG A 249 3.75 14.42 -22.35
N SER A 250 4.66 13.62 -21.79
CA SER A 250 4.43 12.19 -21.64
C SER A 250 3.28 11.87 -20.69
N PHE A 251 3.14 12.59 -19.57
CA PHE A 251 2.03 12.37 -18.65
C PHE A 251 0.69 12.76 -19.24
N ILE A 252 0.61 13.88 -19.96
CA ILE A 252 -0.61 14.28 -20.66
C ILE A 252 -1.09 13.14 -21.57
N ARG A 253 -0.18 12.44 -22.27
CA ARG A 253 -0.55 11.26 -23.08
C ARG A 253 -1.07 10.09 -22.24
N TYR A 254 -0.46 9.81 -21.09
CA TYR A 254 -0.95 8.77 -20.18
C TYR A 254 -2.31 9.13 -19.60
N TYR A 255 -2.52 10.39 -19.20
CA TYR A 255 -3.79 10.87 -18.64
C TYR A 255 -4.91 10.75 -19.66
N ARG A 256 -4.63 11.06 -20.94
CA ARG A 256 -5.56 10.80 -22.05
C ARG A 256 -5.92 9.32 -22.18
N ALA A 257 -4.93 8.42 -22.08
CA ALA A 257 -5.17 6.98 -22.18
C ALA A 257 -6.01 6.45 -21.02
N ILE A 258 -5.79 6.97 -19.80
CA ILE A 258 -6.60 6.64 -18.62
C ILE A 258 -8.02 7.13 -18.78
N SER A 259 -8.22 8.37 -19.22
CA SER A 259 -9.54 8.94 -19.48
C SER A 259 -10.35 8.08 -20.46
N LEU A 260 -9.71 7.62 -21.55
CA LEU A 260 -10.33 6.66 -22.48
C LEU A 260 -10.69 5.33 -21.82
N ARG A 261 -9.81 4.79 -20.98
CA ARG A 261 -10.07 3.53 -20.28
C ARG A 261 -11.28 3.65 -19.34
N TYR A 262 -11.37 4.75 -18.58
CA TYR A 262 -12.50 4.98 -17.68
C TYR A 262 -13.80 5.25 -18.44
N MET A 263 -13.74 5.86 -19.62
CA MET A 263 -14.90 6.06 -20.49
C MET A 263 -15.53 4.73 -20.96
N GLU A 264 -14.73 3.67 -21.10
CA GLU A 264 -15.25 2.34 -21.50
C GLU A 264 -16.03 1.66 -20.37
N GLU A 265 -15.76 2.00 -19.10
CA GLU A 265 -16.33 1.32 -17.92
C GLU A 265 -17.26 2.22 -17.09
N ARG A 266 -17.26 3.54 -17.31
CA ARG A 266 -18.05 4.55 -16.57
C ARG A 266 -18.66 5.57 -17.53
N LEU A 267 -19.37 6.55 -16.99
CA LEU A 267 -19.90 7.68 -17.77
C LEU A 267 -18.76 8.41 -18.50
N PRO A 268 -18.84 8.56 -19.83
CA PRO A 268 -17.83 9.24 -20.63
C PRO A 268 -17.48 10.64 -20.16
N SER A 269 -18.48 11.47 -19.83
CA SER A 269 -18.30 12.82 -19.31
C SER A 269 -17.45 12.86 -18.05
N GLU A 270 -17.76 12.02 -17.05
CA GLU A 270 -16.97 11.91 -15.81
C GLU A 270 -15.52 11.52 -16.12
N GLY A 271 -15.31 10.49 -16.96
CA GLY A 271 -13.97 10.06 -17.33
C GLY A 271 -13.14 11.13 -18.05
N ILE A 272 -13.77 12.05 -18.78
CA ILE A 272 -13.10 13.13 -19.49
C ILE A 272 -12.83 14.32 -18.57
N GLU A 273 -13.86 14.75 -17.83
CA GLU A 273 -13.78 15.90 -16.93
C GLU A 273 -12.77 15.63 -15.81
N ASP A 274 -12.97 14.53 -15.08
CA ASP A 274 -12.24 14.24 -13.85
C ASP A 274 -10.82 13.72 -14.07
N LEU A 275 -10.54 13.06 -15.20
CA LEU A 275 -9.24 12.41 -15.45
C LEU A 275 -8.39 13.10 -16.52
N PHE A 276 -8.98 13.99 -17.32
CA PHE A 276 -8.21 14.77 -18.29
C PHE A 276 -8.38 16.27 -18.10
N ILE A 277 -9.59 16.81 -18.15
CA ILE A 277 -9.80 18.27 -18.20
C ILE A 277 -9.30 18.94 -16.91
N GLU A 278 -9.79 18.57 -15.74
CA GLU A 278 -9.37 19.28 -14.52
C GLU A 278 -7.91 18.96 -14.12
N PRO A 279 -7.43 17.70 -14.17
CA PRO A 279 -6.04 17.40 -13.80
C PRO A 279 -5.03 17.97 -14.79
N VAL A 280 -5.39 18.18 -16.06
CA VAL A 280 -4.50 18.71 -17.09
C VAL A 280 -4.79 20.17 -17.40
N ILE A 281 -5.93 20.46 -18.03
CA ILE A 281 -6.24 21.78 -18.59
C ILE A 281 -6.35 22.82 -17.48
N ASP A 282 -7.19 22.59 -16.48
CA ASP A 282 -7.41 23.57 -15.41
C ASP A 282 -6.14 23.76 -14.57
N THR A 283 -5.40 22.69 -14.33
CA THR A 283 -4.13 22.74 -13.61
C THR A 283 -3.06 23.53 -14.38
N LEU A 284 -2.94 23.33 -15.69
CA LEU A 284 -2.00 24.08 -16.53
C LEU A 284 -2.39 25.56 -16.64
N LYS A 285 -3.70 25.87 -16.74
CA LYS A 285 -4.24 27.24 -16.71
C LYS A 285 -3.91 27.92 -15.39
N ALA A 286 -4.24 27.29 -14.26
CA ALA A 286 -4.02 27.82 -12.92
C ALA A 286 -2.53 28.13 -12.66
N LEU A 287 -1.63 27.27 -13.15
CA LEU A 287 -0.18 27.44 -13.01
C LEU A 287 0.45 28.37 -14.05
N LYS A 288 -0.34 28.95 -14.97
CA LYS A 288 0.14 29.78 -16.09
C LYS A 288 1.28 29.07 -16.85
N ALA A 289 1.07 27.80 -17.18
CA ALA A 289 2.07 26.98 -17.86
C ALA A 289 2.46 27.59 -19.23
N LYS A 290 3.65 27.24 -19.73
CA LYS A 290 4.13 27.71 -21.03
C LYS A 290 3.14 27.37 -22.14
N ARG A 291 2.96 28.29 -23.10
CA ARG A 291 2.04 28.15 -24.25
C ARG A 291 2.23 26.83 -24.99
N ASN A 292 3.48 26.39 -25.19
CA ASN A 292 3.80 25.11 -25.86
C ASN A 292 3.30 23.85 -25.12
N ILE A 293 3.11 23.90 -23.80
CA ILE A 293 2.56 22.78 -23.02
C ILE A 293 1.03 22.82 -23.07
N LEU A 294 0.44 24.01 -22.93
CA LEU A 294 -1.00 24.22 -23.07
C LEU A 294 -1.49 23.82 -24.47
N GLY A 295 -0.82 24.26 -25.53
CA GLY A 295 -1.13 23.86 -26.91
C GLY A 295 -1.06 22.34 -27.10
N TYR A 296 -0.01 21.70 -26.56
CA TYR A 296 0.08 20.24 -26.58
C TYR A 296 -1.06 19.55 -25.82
N ALA A 297 -1.50 20.09 -24.69
CA ALA A 297 -2.64 19.56 -23.95
C ALA A 297 -3.94 19.68 -24.75
N LEU A 298 -4.14 20.79 -25.47
CA LEU A 298 -5.27 20.97 -26.40
C LEU A 298 -5.20 19.98 -27.56
N ASP A 299 -4.03 19.74 -28.16
CA ASP A 299 -3.87 18.70 -29.19
C ASP A 299 -4.25 17.31 -28.66
N GLN A 300 -3.88 17.00 -27.41
CA GLN A 300 -4.28 15.74 -26.78
C GLN A 300 -5.80 15.67 -26.50
N LEU A 301 -6.43 16.80 -26.17
CA LEU A 301 -7.89 16.92 -26.03
C LEU A 301 -8.62 16.75 -27.36
N ILE A 302 -8.11 17.34 -28.45
CA ILE A 302 -8.64 17.15 -29.80
C ILE A 302 -8.58 15.67 -30.18
N ALA A 303 -7.44 15.02 -29.94
CA ALA A 303 -7.30 13.59 -30.21
C ALA A 303 -8.22 12.72 -29.34
N LEU A 304 -8.51 13.14 -28.11
CA LEU A 304 -9.49 12.49 -27.23
C LEU A 304 -10.91 12.63 -27.82
N LEU A 305 -11.29 13.85 -28.20
CA LEU A 305 -12.60 14.14 -28.80
C LEU A 305 -12.83 13.44 -30.14
N HIS A 306 -11.82 13.27 -30.99
CA HIS A 306 -11.96 12.45 -32.19
C HIS A 306 -12.30 10.99 -31.90
N LYS A 307 -11.74 10.42 -30.82
CA LYS A 307 -12.09 9.06 -30.39
C LYS A 307 -13.52 8.99 -29.84
N ILE A 308 -13.90 9.97 -29.03
CA ILE A 308 -15.26 10.09 -28.47
C ILE A 308 -16.29 10.27 -29.59
N LYS A 309 -16.01 11.14 -30.56
CA LYS A 309 -16.82 11.32 -31.77
C LYS A 309 -17.04 9.98 -32.47
N ARG A 310 -15.96 9.23 -32.70
CA ARG A 310 -16.05 7.91 -33.34
C ARG A 310 -16.92 6.93 -32.52
N ALA A 311 -16.76 6.90 -31.20
CA ALA A 311 -17.59 6.09 -30.31
C ALA A 311 -19.08 6.51 -30.39
N GLY A 312 -19.36 7.81 -30.43
CA GLY A 312 -20.71 8.34 -30.65
C GLY A 312 -21.30 7.93 -32.00
N THR A 313 -20.52 7.96 -33.09
CA THR A 313 -21.00 7.53 -34.42
C THR A 313 -21.29 6.04 -34.52
N ILE A 314 -20.58 5.21 -33.72
CA ILE A 314 -20.81 3.76 -33.65
C ILE A 314 -22.02 3.44 -32.77
N GLY A 315 -22.43 4.38 -31.90
CA GLY A 315 -23.56 4.24 -30.98
C GLY A 315 -23.15 3.84 -29.56
N ASP A 316 -21.85 3.80 -29.25
CA ASP A 316 -21.35 3.49 -27.90
C ASP A 316 -21.61 4.63 -26.91
N ILE A 317 -21.79 5.86 -27.41
CA ILE A 317 -22.08 7.06 -26.62
C ILE A 317 -23.34 7.72 -27.19
N THR A 318 -24.27 8.06 -26.31
CA THR A 318 -25.52 8.71 -26.71
C THR A 318 -25.26 10.14 -27.20
N SER A 319 -26.13 10.66 -28.08
CA SER A 319 -26.06 12.06 -28.52
C SER A 319 -26.13 13.05 -27.35
N LEU A 320 -26.97 12.76 -26.34
CA LEU A 320 -27.08 13.58 -25.13
C LEU A 320 -25.76 13.66 -24.37
N GLU A 321 -25.09 12.52 -24.18
CA GLU A 321 -23.80 12.46 -23.51
C GLU A 321 -22.70 13.15 -24.33
N MET A 322 -22.70 12.98 -25.66
CA MET A 322 -21.82 13.72 -26.56
C MET A 322 -21.98 15.23 -26.40
N CYS A 323 -23.22 15.73 -26.35
CA CYS A 323 -23.48 17.16 -26.17
C CYS A 323 -23.04 17.65 -24.78
N HIS A 324 -23.24 16.83 -23.74
CA HIS A 324 -22.77 17.15 -22.40
C HIS A 324 -21.24 17.29 -22.33
N ILE A 325 -20.49 16.33 -22.92
CA ILE A 325 -19.03 16.37 -23.02
C ILE A 325 -18.55 17.65 -23.71
N ILE A 326 -19.18 18.02 -24.83
CA ILE A 326 -18.80 19.22 -25.58
C ILE A 326 -19.03 20.49 -24.77
N ASN A 327 -20.14 20.57 -24.03
CA ASN A 327 -20.43 21.70 -23.15
C ASN A 327 -19.41 21.81 -22.01
N ILE A 328 -18.98 20.68 -21.42
CA ILE A 328 -17.91 20.64 -20.42
C ILE A 328 -16.60 21.14 -21.04
N VAL A 329 -16.22 20.62 -22.21
CA VAL A 329 -14.96 21.03 -22.87
C VAL A 329 -14.95 22.52 -23.16
N GLU A 330 -16.02 23.07 -23.73
CA GLU A 330 -16.09 24.50 -24.08
C GLU A 330 -15.97 25.38 -22.82
N LYS A 331 -16.66 25.00 -21.74
CA LYS A 331 -16.59 25.69 -20.45
C LYS A 331 -15.15 25.75 -19.91
N HIS A 332 -14.43 24.63 -19.89
CA HIS A 332 -13.10 24.55 -19.27
C HIS A 332 -11.99 25.13 -20.15
N VAL A 333 -12.16 25.12 -21.47
CA VAL A 333 -11.16 25.65 -22.41
C VAL A 333 -11.31 27.17 -22.66
N SER A 334 -12.37 27.79 -22.15
CA SER A 334 -12.52 29.26 -22.12
C SER A 334 -11.27 29.98 -21.57
N GLY A 335 -10.86 31.08 -22.21
CA GLY A 335 -9.64 31.82 -21.86
C GLY A 335 -8.35 31.30 -22.54
N LEU A 336 -8.45 30.30 -23.42
CA LEU A 336 -7.33 29.76 -24.21
C LEU A 336 -7.40 30.17 -25.70
N GLU A 337 -8.21 31.17 -26.05
CA GLU A 337 -8.49 31.60 -27.43
C GLU A 337 -7.24 32.07 -28.19
N THR A 338 -6.20 32.46 -27.46
CA THR A 338 -4.95 32.96 -28.04
C THR A 338 -4.01 31.87 -28.57
N LEU A 339 -4.36 30.59 -28.41
CA LEU A 339 -3.57 29.45 -28.89
C LEU A 339 -4.09 28.96 -30.25
N MET A 340 -3.18 28.64 -31.17
CA MET A 340 -3.57 28.15 -32.50
C MET A 340 -4.35 26.82 -32.41
N GLU A 341 -4.02 25.98 -31.44
CA GLU A 341 -4.69 24.70 -31.19
C GLU A 341 -6.15 24.90 -30.73
N TYR A 342 -6.48 26.05 -30.13
CA TYR A 342 -7.86 26.37 -29.74
C TYR A 342 -8.78 26.49 -30.96
N GLU A 343 -8.33 27.11 -32.05
CA GLU A 343 -9.14 27.22 -33.27
C GLU A 343 -9.46 25.84 -33.87
N LYS A 344 -8.50 24.92 -33.85
CA LYS A 344 -8.71 23.53 -34.30
C LYS A 344 -9.73 22.83 -33.42
N LEU A 345 -9.62 22.97 -32.10
CA LEU A 345 -10.58 22.43 -31.15
C LEU A 345 -11.99 23.01 -31.37
N ARG A 346 -12.09 24.32 -31.57
CA ARG A 346 -13.38 25.01 -31.82
C ARG A 346 -14.06 24.51 -33.09
N ARG A 347 -13.30 24.27 -34.17
CA ARG A 347 -13.85 23.68 -35.40
C ARG A 347 -14.40 22.28 -35.15
N LEU A 348 -13.66 21.44 -34.42
CA LEU A 348 -14.11 20.10 -34.05
C LEU A 348 -15.37 20.12 -33.16
N ILE A 349 -15.44 21.04 -32.19
CA ILE A 349 -16.62 21.24 -31.33
C ILE A 349 -17.85 21.55 -32.18
N ASN A 350 -17.74 22.48 -33.13
CA ASN A 350 -18.85 22.85 -34.02
C ASN A 350 -19.27 21.69 -34.94
N GLU A 351 -18.30 20.92 -35.43
CA GLU A 351 -18.56 19.72 -36.24
C GLU A 351 -19.36 18.68 -35.44
N ILE A 352 -18.93 18.36 -34.21
CA ILE A 352 -19.64 17.42 -33.33
C ILE A 352 -21.04 17.95 -32.98
N ARG A 353 -21.20 19.24 -32.69
CA ARG A 353 -22.52 19.84 -32.43
C ARG A 353 -23.48 19.67 -33.60
N GLY A 354 -23.01 19.92 -34.82
CA GLY A 354 -23.81 19.76 -36.03
C GLY A 354 -24.21 18.32 -36.28
N GLU A 355 -23.27 17.39 -36.09
CA GLU A 355 -23.48 15.95 -36.36
C GLU A 355 -24.42 15.28 -35.35
N PHE A 356 -24.32 15.64 -34.08
CA PHE A 356 -25.14 15.04 -33.01
C PHE A 356 -26.36 15.89 -32.62
N LEU A 357 -26.66 16.96 -33.37
CA LEU A 357 -27.80 17.87 -33.16
C LEU A 357 -27.90 18.38 -31.72
N CYS A 358 -26.77 18.84 -31.17
CA CYS A 358 -26.73 19.35 -29.81
C CYS A 358 -27.56 20.64 -29.69
N VAL A 359 -28.66 20.55 -28.95
CA VAL A 359 -29.48 21.71 -28.57
C VAL A 359 -28.78 22.44 -27.42
N TYR A 360 -28.69 23.76 -27.55
CA TYR A 360 -28.04 24.64 -26.58
C TYR A 360 -28.63 24.58 -25.18
#